data_AF-A0A7V2H931-F1
#
_entry.id   AF-A0A7V2H931-F1
#
_cell.length_a   1.000
_cell.length_b   1.000
_cell.length_c   1.000
_cell.angle_alpha   90.00
_cell.angle_beta   90.00
_cell.angle_gamma   90.00
#
_symmetry.space_group_name_H-M   'P 1'
#
loop_
_entity.id
_entity.type
_entity.pdbx_description
1 polymer ?
#
loop_
_entity_poly.entity_id
_entity_poly.type
_entity_poly.pdbx_seq_one_letter_code
_entity_poly.pdbx_strand_id
1 'polypeptide(L)'
;MSNGSESSRARDPAAGIRLILLAALALGIAGTAIELVLINHLEDWQQWIPLVALAASALTIAWSVARRSALAVRAVQVCMLGLIAAGLVGVGLHLSESLEFQEELTPSLSRVELLRKALGATAPPALAPASLAQLGLVGLAYTFRHPGLKRSTEE
;
A
#
# COMPACT_ATOMS: atom_id res chain seq x y z
N MET A 1 -8.74 54.20 -5.07
CA MET A 1 -7.93 53.09 -5.64
C MET A 1 -7.34 52.32 -4.46
N SER A 2 -8.01 51.24 -4.03
CA SER A 2 -7.58 50.40 -2.91
C SER A 2 -7.06 49.09 -3.51
N ASN A 3 -5.74 49.02 -3.65
CA ASN A 3 -5.02 47.83 -4.09
C ASN A 3 -4.87 46.89 -2.88
N GLY A 4 -5.68 45.83 -2.81
CA GLY A 4 -5.69 44.92 -1.65
C GLY A 4 -6.22 43.52 -1.91
N SER A 5 -6.58 43.18 -3.15
CA SER A 5 -7.06 41.84 -3.53
C SER A 5 -5.93 40.87 -3.93
N GLU A 6 -4.67 41.28 -3.84
CA GLU A 6 -3.49 40.46 -4.17
C GLU A 6 -2.99 39.59 -3.01
N SER A 7 -3.89 39.19 -2.09
CA SER A 7 -3.67 37.96 -1.33
C SER A 7 -3.91 36.78 -2.28
N SER A 8 -2.90 36.53 -3.13
CA SER A 8 -2.68 35.28 -3.84
C SER A 8 -3.28 34.12 -3.04
N ARG A 9 -4.22 33.40 -3.67
CA ARG A 9 -4.66 32.09 -3.21
C ARG A 9 -3.41 31.22 -3.13
N ALA A 10 -2.72 31.24 -2.00
CA ALA A 10 -1.66 30.30 -1.70
C ALA A 10 -2.35 28.94 -1.74
N ARG A 11 -2.23 28.24 -2.88
CA ARG A 11 -2.75 26.88 -3.05
C ARG A 11 -2.21 26.10 -1.88
N ASP A 12 -3.08 25.58 -1.01
CA ASP A 12 -2.68 24.75 0.13
C ASP A 12 -1.77 23.63 -0.40
N PRO A 13 -0.45 23.68 -0.15
CA PRO A 13 0.47 22.70 -0.72
C PRO A 13 0.11 21.28 -0.26
N ALA A 14 -0.50 21.16 0.93
CA ALA A 14 -0.96 19.89 1.45
C ALA A 14 -2.13 19.31 0.65
N ALA A 15 -3.01 20.14 0.06
CA ALA A 15 -4.07 19.67 -0.83
C ALA A 15 -3.50 19.08 -2.12
N GLY A 16 -2.50 19.73 -2.72
CA GLY A 16 -1.80 19.22 -3.91
C GLY A 16 -1.07 17.90 -3.64
N ILE A 17 -0.31 17.83 -2.55
CA ILE A 17 0.39 16.60 -2.14
C ILE A 17 -0.60 15.46 -1.87
N ARG A 18 -1.73 15.73 -1.20
CA ARG A 18 -2.77 14.71 -0.98
C ARG A 18 -3.34 14.16 -2.27
N LEU A 19 -3.54 15.00 -3.28
CA LEU A 19 -4.01 14.55 -4.60
C LEU A 19 -2.96 13.66 -5.29
N ILE A 20 -1.69 14.03 -5.23
CA ILE A 20 -0.60 13.21 -5.79
C ILE A 20 -0.52 11.86 -5.07
N LEU A 21 -0.57 11.85 -3.74
CA LEU A 21 -0.54 10.61 -2.94
C LEU A 21 -1.77 9.74 -3.22
N LEU A 22 -2.96 10.34 -3.38
CA LEU A 22 -4.17 9.62 -3.76
C LEU A 22 -4.04 8.98 -5.14
N ALA A 23 -3.51 9.72 -6.13
CA ALA A 23 -3.29 9.21 -7.48
C ALA A 23 -2.26 8.07 -7.48
N ALA A 24 -1.14 8.24 -6.77
CA ALA A 24 -0.12 7.21 -6.62
C ALA A 24 -0.68 5.96 -5.94
N LEU A 25 -1.49 6.12 -4.90
CA LEU A 25 -2.13 5.02 -4.19
C LEU A 25 -3.14 4.28 -5.08
N ALA A 26 -3.99 5.02 -5.79
CA ALA A 26 -4.99 4.42 -6.68
C ALA A 26 -4.34 3.65 -7.84
N LEU A 27 -3.32 4.24 -8.47
CA LEU A 27 -2.55 3.59 -9.53
C LEU A 27 -1.81 2.36 -9.00
N GLY A 28 -1.20 2.48 -7.83
CA GLY A 28 -0.49 1.38 -7.18
C GLY A 28 -1.41 0.21 -6.83
N ILE A 29 -2.58 0.47 -6.22
CA ILE A 29 -3.58 -0.56 -5.91
C ILE A 29 -4.05 -1.26 -7.19
N ALA A 30 -4.40 -0.49 -8.24
CA ALA A 30 -4.86 -1.06 -9.49
C ALA A 30 -3.76 -1.89 -10.18
N GLY A 31 -2.54 -1.36 -10.24
CA GLY A 31 -1.39 -2.03 -10.83
C GLY A 31 -1.06 -3.34 -10.13
N THR A 32 -0.96 -3.34 -8.80
CA THR A 32 -0.68 -4.56 -8.02
C THR A 32 -1.83 -5.57 -8.15
N ALA A 33 -3.09 -5.13 -8.14
CA ALA A 33 -4.22 -6.05 -8.33
C ALA A 33 -4.20 -6.70 -9.71
N ILE A 34 -3.91 -5.94 -10.77
CA ILE A 34 -3.77 -6.46 -12.14
C ILE A 34 -2.59 -7.44 -12.20
N GLU A 35 -1.44 -7.08 -11.64
CA GLU A 35 -0.25 -7.94 -11.60
C GLU A 35 -0.57 -9.29 -10.95
N LEU A 36 -1.21 -9.30 -9.77
CA LEU A 36 -1.60 -10.53 -9.07
C LEU A 36 -2.49 -11.45 -9.91
N VAL A 37 -3.45 -10.87 -10.63
CA VAL A 37 -4.32 -11.62 -11.55
C VAL A 37 -3.52 -12.16 -12.74
N LEU A 38 -2.63 -11.35 -13.32
CA LEU A 38 -1.85 -11.75 -14.50
C LEU A 38 -0.83 -12.85 -14.20
N ILE A 39 -0.27 -12.89 -12.98
CA ILE A 39 0.67 -13.94 -12.56
C ILE A 39 -0.04 -15.16 -11.94
N ASN A 40 -1.37 -15.22 -12.00
CA ASN A 40 -2.19 -16.29 -11.43
C ASN A 40 -1.96 -16.53 -9.92
N HIS A 41 -1.71 -15.47 -9.14
CA HIS A 41 -1.52 -15.59 -7.68
C HIS A 41 -2.85 -15.73 -6.95
N LEU A 42 -3.68 -16.70 -7.37
CA LEU A 42 -5.04 -16.93 -6.88
C LEU A 42 -5.39 -18.44 -6.80
N GLU A 43 -4.39 -19.31 -6.85
CA GLU A 43 -4.53 -20.77 -6.84
C GLU A 43 -4.93 -21.31 -5.46
N ASP A 44 -4.40 -20.71 -4.39
CA ASP A 44 -4.69 -21.10 -3.01
C ASP A 44 -5.42 -20.00 -2.22
N TRP A 45 -6.19 -20.37 -1.20
CA TRP A 45 -6.99 -19.43 -0.41
C TRP A 45 -6.16 -18.31 0.25
N GLN A 46 -4.90 -18.59 0.62
CA GLN A 46 -3.97 -17.60 1.19
C GLN A 46 -3.57 -16.55 0.14
N GLN A 47 -3.48 -16.92 -1.14
CA GLN A 47 -3.11 -16.03 -2.23
C GLN A 47 -4.23 -15.03 -2.58
N TRP A 48 -5.46 -15.25 -2.09
CA TRP A 48 -6.56 -14.27 -2.19
C TRP A 48 -6.42 -13.11 -1.19
N ILE A 49 -5.65 -13.27 -0.11
CA ILE A 49 -5.51 -12.25 0.95
C ILE A 49 -5.06 -10.89 0.39
N PRO A 50 -3.99 -10.79 -0.44
CA PRO A 50 -3.59 -9.54 -1.07
C PRO A 50 -4.70 -8.87 -1.88
N LEU A 51 -5.41 -9.64 -2.70
CA LEU A 51 -6.45 -9.09 -3.59
C LEU A 51 -7.64 -8.55 -2.79
N VAL A 52 -8.09 -9.27 -1.77
CA VAL A 52 -9.17 -8.82 -0.87
C VAL A 52 -8.75 -7.58 -0.10
N ALA A 53 -7.50 -7.52 0.40
CA ALA A 53 -6.99 -6.36 1.10
C ALA A 53 -6.89 -5.12 0.21
N LEU A 54 -6.47 -5.29 -1.06
CA LEU A 54 -6.45 -4.22 -2.07
C LEU A 54 -7.87 -3.74 -2.41
N ALA A 55 -8.83 -4.65 -2.57
CA ALA A 55 -10.23 -4.30 -2.82
C ALA A 55 -10.85 -3.52 -1.65
N ALA A 56 -10.68 -3.99 -0.41
CA ALA A 56 -11.14 -3.29 0.79
C ALA A 56 -10.51 -1.89 0.92
N SER A 57 -9.22 -1.77 0.59
CA SER A 57 -8.51 -0.50 0.54
C SER A 57 -9.11 0.45 -0.50
N ALA A 58 -9.35 -0.02 -1.73
CA ALA A 58 -9.99 0.78 -2.78
C ALA A 58 -11.37 1.30 -2.36
N LEU A 59 -12.19 0.44 -1.72
CA LEU A 59 -13.52 0.81 -1.24
C LEU A 59 -13.46 1.87 -0.14
N THR A 60 -12.56 1.73 0.84
CA THR A 60 -12.41 2.74 1.92
C THR A 60 -11.88 4.07 1.40
N ILE A 61 -10.99 4.06 0.42
CA ILE A 61 -10.48 5.28 -0.24
C ILE A 61 -11.61 5.97 -1.01
N ALA A 62 -12.37 5.23 -1.83
CA ALA A 62 -13.52 5.77 -2.55
C ALA A 62 -14.54 6.38 -1.58
N TRP A 63 -14.80 5.68 -0.46
CA TRP A 63 -15.66 6.19 0.61
C TRP A 63 -15.11 7.47 1.25
N SER A 64 -13.81 7.58 1.54
CA SER A 64 -13.23 8.80 2.12
C SER A 64 -13.22 9.99 1.16
N VAL A 65 -13.09 9.74 -0.14
CA VAL A 65 -13.22 10.78 -1.17
C VAL A 65 -14.67 11.26 -1.28
N ALA A 66 -15.63 10.33 -1.27
CA ALA A 66 -17.06 10.65 -1.35
C ALA A 66 -17.59 11.32 -0.07
N ARG A 67 -17.10 10.88 1.10
CA ARG A 67 -17.50 11.40 2.41
C ARG A 67 -16.29 11.89 3.19
N ARG A 68 -16.20 13.21 3.35
CA ARG A 68 -15.14 13.91 4.11
C ARG A 68 -15.34 13.77 5.64
N SER A 69 -15.53 12.54 6.12
CA SER A 69 -15.81 12.23 7.53
C SER A 69 -14.60 11.61 8.23
N ALA A 70 -14.52 11.80 9.55
CA ALA A 70 -13.44 11.22 10.35
C ALA A 70 -13.45 9.69 10.29
N LEU A 71 -14.64 9.08 10.33
CA LEU A 71 -14.80 7.63 10.26
C LEU A 71 -14.23 7.06 8.95
N ALA A 72 -14.54 7.67 7.80
CA ALA A 72 -14.02 7.20 6.52
C ALA A 72 -12.48 7.30 6.46
N VAL A 73 -11.90 8.38 6.99
CA VAL A 73 -10.43 8.51 7.08
C VAL A 73 -9.83 7.45 8.00
N ARG A 74 -10.46 7.15 9.14
CA ARG A 74 -9.99 6.09 10.05
C ARG A 74 -10.09 4.71 9.41
N ALA A 75 -11.14 4.44 8.64
CA ALA A 75 -11.27 3.19 7.88
C ALA A 75 -10.12 3.01 6.89
N VAL A 76 -9.76 4.07 6.15
CA VAL A 76 -8.55 4.05 5.28
C VAL A 76 -7.31 3.74 6.11
N GLN A 77 -7.08 4.41 7.24
CA GLN A 77 -5.91 4.16 8.08
C GLN A 77 -5.81 2.70 8.56
N VAL A 78 -6.93 2.10 8.98
CA VAL A 78 -6.98 0.69 9.37
C VAL A 78 -6.63 -0.22 8.19
N CYS A 79 -7.21 0.01 7.01
CA CYS A 79 -6.86 -0.75 5.80
C CYS A 79 -5.38 -0.60 5.43
N MET A 80 -4.82 0.60 5.53
CA MET A 80 -3.41 0.84 5.22
C MET A 80 -2.46 0.15 6.20
N LEU A 81 -2.80 0.13 7.50
CA LEU A 81 -2.06 -0.68 8.49
C LEU A 81 -2.19 -2.18 8.19
N GLY A 82 -3.37 -2.62 7.75
CA GLY A 82 -3.60 -3.98 7.27
C GLY A 82 -2.72 -4.35 6.09
N LEU A 83 -2.57 -3.46 5.09
CA LEU A 83 -1.67 -3.66 3.95
C LEU A 83 -0.19 -3.73 4.38
N ILE A 84 0.23 -2.92 5.35
CA ILE A 84 1.58 -3.00 5.92
C ILE A 84 1.80 -4.36 6.58
N ALA A 85 0.87 -4.79 7.45
CA ALA A 85 0.97 -6.07 8.11
C ALA A 85 0.99 -7.24 7.10
N ALA A 86 0.07 -7.23 6.13
CA ALA A 86 -0.01 -8.25 5.09
C ALA A 86 1.25 -8.31 4.23
N GLY A 87 1.80 -7.16 3.83
CA GLY A 87 3.04 -7.08 3.06
C GLY A 87 4.25 -7.62 3.83
N LEU A 88 4.40 -7.24 5.09
CA LEU A 88 5.52 -7.72 5.93
C LEU A 88 5.42 -9.22 6.22
N VAL A 89 4.22 -9.73 6.53
CA VAL A 89 3.98 -11.17 6.69
C VAL A 89 4.24 -11.91 5.39
N GLY A 90 3.75 -11.38 4.26
CA GLY A 90 3.96 -11.93 2.94
C GLY A 90 5.44 -12.05 2.58
N VAL A 91 6.27 -11.05 2.91
CA VAL A 91 7.73 -11.12 2.69
C VAL A 91 8.34 -12.29 3.45
N GLY A 92 7.91 -12.54 4.69
CA GLY A 92 8.38 -13.69 5.47
C GLY A 92 8.02 -15.03 4.83
N LEU A 93 6.77 -15.16 4.35
CA LEU A 93 6.30 -16.38 3.67
C LEU A 93 7.03 -16.61 2.35
N HIS A 94 7.06 -15.60 1.48
CA HIS A 94 7.74 -15.67 0.19
C HIS A 94 9.24 -15.92 0.34
N LEU A 95 9.90 -15.29 1.32
CA LEU A 95 11.32 -15.54 1.57
C LEU A 95 11.58 -16.99 2.00
N SER A 96 10.69 -17.56 2.81
CA SER A 96 10.82 -18.95 3.27
C SER A 96 10.69 -19.93 2.09
N GLU A 97 9.68 -19.73 1.23
CA GLU A 97 9.51 -20.52 0.01
C GLU A 97 10.67 -20.34 -0.98
N SER A 98 11.17 -19.10 -1.15
CA SER A 98 12.34 -18.84 -1.97
C SER A 98 13.58 -19.57 -1.44
N LEU A 99 13.80 -19.58 -0.12
CA LEU A 99 14.94 -20.25 0.50
C LEU A 99 14.87 -21.77 0.28
N GLU A 100 13.72 -22.38 0.52
CA GLU A 100 13.48 -23.82 0.30
C GLU A 100 13.75 -24.19 -1.17
N PHE A 101 13.20 -23.42 -2.11
CA PHE A 101 13.42 -23.65 -3.53
C PHE A 101 14.90 -23.51 -3.93
N GLN A 102 15.62 -22.52 -3.40
CA GLN A 102 17.05 -22.36 -3.71
C GLN A 102 17.92 -23.45 -3.07
N GLU A 103 17.53 -23.96 -1.90
CA GLU A 103 18.22 -25.07 -1.23
C GLU A 103 18.07 -26.38 -2.04
N GLU A 104 16.87 -26.66 -2.56
CA GLU A 104 16.63 -27.81 -3.45
C GLU A 104 17.48 -27.77 -4.72
N LEU A 105 17.64 -26.59 -5.31
CA LEU A 105 18.45 -26.39 -6.52
C LEU A 105 19.96 -26.43 -6.24
N THR A 106 20.38 -25.98 -5.07
CA THR A 106 21.80 -25.78 -4.73
C THR A 106 22.10 -26.16 -3.28
N PRO A 107 22.05 -27.46 -2.93
CA PRO A 107 22.12 -27.94 -1.55
C PRO A 107 23.49 -27.76 -0.87
N SER A 108 24.53 -27.38 -1.62
CA SER A 108 25.89 -27.17 -1.11
C SER A 108 26.20 -25.73 -0.70
N LEU A 109 25.28 -24.78 -0.93
CA LEU A 109 25.50 -23.38 -0.58
C LEU A 109 25.42 -23.13 0.93
N SER A 110 26.20 -22.16 1.42
CA SER A 110 26.04 -21.68 2.79
C SER A 110 24.73 -20.91 2.96
N ARG A 111 24.25 -20.79 4.20
CA ARG A 111 23.00 -20.05 4.52
C ARG A 111 23.00 -18.60 4.05
N VAL A 112 24.16 -17.92 4.09
CA VAL A 112 24.28 -16.52 3.64
C VAL A 112 24.19 -16.42 2.12
N GLU A 113 24.77 -17.37 1.40
CA GLU A 113 24.68 -17.45 -0.05
C GLU A 113 23.26 -17.79 -0.50
N LEU A 114 22.59 -18.73 0.18
CA LEU A 114 21.18 -19.05 -0.04
C LEU A 114 20.30 -17.82 0.16
N LEU A 115 20.50 -17.07 1.26
CA LEU A 115 19.74 -15.83 1.51
C LEU A 115 19.95 -14.79 0.40
N ARG A 116 21.21 -14.54 -0.01
CA ARG A 116 21.50 -13.62 -1.11
C ARG A 116 20.83 -14.06 -2.41
N LYS A 117 20.84 -15.36 -2.70
CA LYS A 117 20.24 -15.94 -3.88
C LYS A 117 18.71 -15.82 -3.84
N ALA A 118 18.08 -16.12 -2.72
CA ALA A 118 16.63 -15.99 -2.52
C ALA A 118 16.16 -14.53 -2.66
N LEU A 119 16.89 -13.56 -2.10
CA LEU A 119 16.55 -12.14 -2.23
C LEU A 119 16.70 -11.60 -3.66
N GLY A 120 17.62 -12.16 -4.44
CA GLY A 120 17.83 -11.81 -5.85
C GLY A 120 17.07 -12.69 -6.85
N ALA A 121 16.31 -13.68 -6.38
CA ALA A 121 15.60 -14.61 -7.24
C ALA A 121 14.35 -13.97 -7.84
N THR A 122 14.13 -14.19 -9.13
CA THR A 122 12.89 -13.81 -9.80
C THR A 122 11.74 -14.78 -9.46
N ALA A 123 12.07 -16.03 -9.08
CA ALA A 123 11.09 -17.05 -8.75
C ALA A 123 11.61 -18.04 -7.68
N PRO A 124 10.84 -18.29 -6.61
CA PRO A 124 9.77 -17.43 -6.10
C PRO A 124 10.31 -16.04 -5.74
N PRO A 125 9.60 -14.93 -6.01
CA PRO A 125 10.09 -13.59 -5.71
C PRO A 125 9.87 -13.24 -4.22
N ALA A 126 10.94 -13.30 -3.42
CA ALA A 126 10.91 -13.12 -1.96
C ALA A 126 10.33 -11.76 -1.52
N LEU A 127 10.61 -10.69 -2.28
CA LEU A 127 10.29 -9.32 -1.91
C LEU A 127 9.04 -8.74 -2.59
N ALA A 128 8.41 -9.49 -3.51
CA ALA A 128 7.19 -9.05 -4.20
C ALA A 128 6.09 -8.48 -3.26
N PRO A 129 5.77 -9.11 -2.10
CA PRO A 129 4.75 -8.61 -1.19
C PRO A 129 5.12 -7.31 -0.46
N ALA A 130 6.37 -6.83 -0.52
CA ALA A 130 6.77 -5.54 0.08
C ALA A 130 6.02 -4.35 -0.56
N SER A 131 5.56 -4.51 -1.80
CA SER A 131 4.72 -3.51 -2.50
C SER A 131 3.45 -3.17 -1.72
N LEU A 132 2.80 -4.14 -1.04
CA LEU A 132 1.62 -3.89 -0.20
C LEU A 132 1.97 -2.98 0.98
N ALA A 133 3.13 -3.19 1.61
CA ALA A 133 3.58 -2.35 2.70
C ALA A 133 3.91 -0.92 2.23
N GLN A 134 4.51 -0.79 1.04
CA GLN A 134 4.73 0.51 0.42
C GLN A 134 3.39 1.23 0.15
N LEU A 135 2.38 0.56 -0.41
CA LEU A 135 1.06 1.14 -0.63
C LEU A 135 0.40 1.59 0.67
N GLY A 136 0.48 0.77 1.72
CA GLY A 136 0.00 1.14 3.05
C GLY A 136 0.67 2.40 3.59
N LEU A 137 1.99 2.54 3.45
CA LEU A 137 2.71 3.76 3.85
C LEU A 137 2.26 5.00 3.06
N VAL A 138 2.09 4.87 1.74
CA VAL A 138 1.59 5.96 0.89
C VAL A 138 0.17 6.38 1.32
N GLY A 139 -0.70 5.43 1.64
CA GLY A 139 -2.05 5.75 2.12
C GLY A 139 -2.08 6.37 3.52
N LEU A 140 -1.19 5.96 4.42
CA LEU A 140 -1.03 6.67 5.70
C LEU A 140 -0.55 8.10 5.49
N ALA A 141 0.39 8.33 4.57
CA ALA A 141 0.83 9.66 4.19
C ALA A 141 -0.32 10.49 3.59
N TYR A 142 -1.17 9.89 2.74
CA TYR A 142 -2.38 10.54 2.21
C TYR A 142 -3.33 11.00 3.34
N THR A 143 -3.51 10.17 4.37
CA THR A 143 -4.39 10.51 5.51
C THR A 143 -3.73 11.39 6.58
N PHE A 144 -2.45 11.75 6.41
CA PHE A 144 -1.74 12.56 7.38
C PHE A 144 -2.35 13.96 7.49
N ARG A 145 -2.76 14.35 8.71
CA ARG A 145 -3.45 15.62 9.00
C ARG A 145 -4.63 15.89 8.06
N HIS A 146 -5.35 14.83 7.68
CA HIS A 146 -6.43 14.93 6.71
C HIS A 146 -7.57 15.84 7.21
N PRO A 147 -8.15 16.74 6.36
CA PRO A 147 -9.16 17.69 6.81
C PRO A 147 -10.42 17.04 7.39
N GLY A 148 -10.77 15.84 6.92
CA GLY A 148 -11.88 15.06 7.46
C GLY A 148 -11.73 14.62 8.92
N LEU A 149 -10.55 14.78 9.53
CA LEU A 149 -10.32 14.51 10.96
C LEU A 149 -10.52 15.74 11.86
N LYS A 150 -10.72 16.93 11.29
CA LYS A 150 -11.05 18.13 12.08
C LYS A 150 -12.48 17.97 12.60
N ARG A 151 -12.66 18.04 13.92
CA ARG A 151 -14.00 18.15 14.53
C ARG A 151 -14.60 19.49 14.10
N SER A 152 -15.85 19.49 13.64
CA SER A 152 -16.67 20.70 13.64
C SER A 152 -16.89 21.07 15.10
N THR A 153 -16.13 22.05 15.60
CA THR A 153 -16.48 22.74 16.83
C THR A 153 -17.66 23.64 16.51
N GLU A 154 -18.87 23.08 16.56
CA GLU A 154 -20.12 23.81 16.63
C GLU A 154 -20.95 23.13 17.74
N GLU A 155 -20.80 23.67 18.96
CA GLU A 155 -21.81 23.67 20.02
C GLU A 155 -22.27 25.12 20.19
#